data_AF-A0A7J2LAH4-F1
#
_entry.id   AF-A0A7J2LAH4-F1
#
_cell.length_a   1.000
_cell.length_b   1.000
_cell.length_c   1.000
_cell.angle_alpha   90.00
_cell.angle_beta   90.00
_cell.angle_gamma   90.00
#
_symmetry.space_group_name_H-M   'P 1'
#
loop_
_entity.id
_entity.type
_entity.pdbx_description
1 polymer ?
#
loop_
_entity_poly.entity_id
_entity_poly.type
_entity_poly.pdbx_seq_one_letter_code
_entity_poly.pdbx_strand_id
1 'polypeptide(L)'
;MDPTLLAPGRICIKLKGREKLRYAVIVKKLDKNYVVITGPKEVTGVRRRKVNIKHIKITPMKIDIPEDASDEEIIKKLKELNLLDKLKEKVKLKKEVE
;
A
#
# COMPACT_ATOMS: atom_id res chain seq x y z
N MET A 1 -19.91 4.56 5.72
CA MET A 1 -18.75 4.03 4.97
C MET A 1 -17.76 5.17 4.86
N ASP A 2 -16.89 5.31 5.86
CA ASP A 2 -16.16 6.53 6.14
C ASP A 2 -15.13 6.84 5.02
N PRO A 3 -15.30 7.97 4.31
CA PRO A 3 -14.52 8.29 3.11
C PRO A 3 -13.03 8.51 3.41
N THR A 4 -12.68 8.76 4.66
CA THR A 4 -11.31 8.97 5.14
C THR A 4 -10.44 7.72 5.05
N LEU A 5 -10.99 6.50 4.95
CA LEU A 5 -10.20 5.26 4.93
C LEU A 5 -9.41 5.05 3.62
N LEU A 6 -9.83 5.69 2.54
CA LEU A 6 -9.28 5.47 1.20
C LEU A 6 -8.57 6.72 0.64
N ALA A 7 -7.94 7.48 1.52
CA ALA A 7 -7.12 8.62 1.14
C ALA A 7 -5.81 8.16 0.47
N PRO A 8 -5.27 8.95 -0.48
CA PRO A 8 -3.92 8.76 -0.98
C PRO A 8 -2.89 8.79 0.17
N GLY A 9 -1.82 8.03 0.01
CA GLY A 9 -0.78 7.89 1.03
C GLY A 9 -1.08 6.90 2.16
N ARG A 10 -2.23 6.22 2.14
CA ARG A 10 -2.46 5.08 3.04
C ARG A 10 -1.63 3.87 2.63
N ILE A 11 -0.99 3.23 3.62
CA ILE A 11 -0.31 1.95 3.42
C ILE A 11 -1.34 0.82 3.47
N CYS A 12 -1.15 -0.17 2.62
CA CYS A 12 -2.05 -1.27 2.44
C CYS A 12 -1.30 -2.57 2.15
N ILE A 13 -1.88 -3.71 2.51
CA ILE A 13 -1.27 -5.03 2.34
C ILE A 13 -2.12 -5.84 1.37
N LYS A 14 -1.48 -6.45 0.38
CA LYS A 14 -2.16 -7.33 -0.57
C LYS A 14 -2.45 -8.68 0.09
N LEU A 15 -3.71 -9.06 0.22
CA LEU A 15 -4.10 -10.34 0.81
C LEU A 15 -4.15 -11.48 -0.23
N LYS A 16 -4.37 -11.15 -1.51
CA LYS A 16 -4.58 -12.12 -2.61
C LYS A 16 -3.72 -11.80 -3.85
N GLY A 17 -3.35 -12.83 -4.63
CA GLY A 17 -2.53 -12.73 -5.86
C GLY A 17 -1.14 -13.38 -5.84
N ARG A 18 -0.28 -13.04 -6.81
CA ARG A 18 1.14 -13.46 -6.84
C ARG A 18 2.01 -12.66 -5.86
N GLU A 19 1.61 -11.42 -5.61
CA GLU A 19 2.28 -10.48 -4.70
C GLU A 19 1.57 -10.42 -3.33
N LYS A 20 1.11 -11.57 -2.82
CA LYS A 20 0.47 -11.68 -1.50
C LYS A 20 1.44 -11.28 -0.39
N LEU A 21 0.90 -10.74 0.71
CA LEU A 21 1.62 -10.38 1.93
C LEU A 21 2.71 -9.31 1.71
N ARG A 22 2.58 -8.53 0.64
CA ARG A 22 3.43 -7.39 0.36
C ARG A 22 2.69 -6.11 0.68
N TYR A 23 3.44 -5.16 1.22
CA TYR A 23 2.98 -3.81 1.42
C TYR A 23 2.93 -3.05 0.10
N ALA A 24 2.02 -2.10 0.02
CA ALA A 24 1.86 -1.16 -1.08
C ALA A 24 1.24 0.13 -0.54
N VAL A 25 1.35 1.20 -1.31
CA VAL A 25 0.78 2.51 -0.98
C VAL A 25 -0.33 2.83 -1.96
N ILE A 26 -1.43 3.38 -1.47
CA ILE A 26 -2.52 3.89 -2.29
C ILE A 26 -2.09 5.24 -2.87
N VAL A 27 -1.99 5.33 -4.19
CA VAL A 27 -1.60 6.56 -4.91
C VAL A 27 -2.83 7.37 -5.26
N LYS A 28 -3.86 6.68 -5.76
CA LYS A 28 -5.06 7.32 -6.29
C LYS A 28 -6.27 6.41 -6.12
N LYS A 29 -7.40 7.00 -5.78
CA LYS A 29 -8.70 6.34 -5.82
C LYS A 29 -9.31 6.56 -7.20
N LEU A 30 -9.69 5.48 -7.88
CA LEU A 30 -10.40 5.57 -9.17
C LEU A 30 -11.91 5.57 -8.95
N ASP A 31 -12.39 4.67 -8.08
CA ASP A 31 -13.81 4.40 -7.90
C ASP A 31 -14.14 4.06 -6.43
N LYS A 32 -15.40 3.73 -6.16
CA LYS A 32 -15.85 3.16 -4.89
C LYS A 32 -15.18 1.81 -4.57
N ASN A 33 -14.83 1.03 -5.59
CA ASN A 33 -14.30 -0.34 -5.44
C ASN A 33 -12.85 -0.50 -5.90
N TYR A 34 -12.31 0.45 -6.66
CA TYR A 34 -10.99 0.32 -7.27
C TYR A 34 -10.05 1.45 -6.85
N VAL A 35 -8.82 1.05 -6.56
CA VAL A 35 -7.70 1.93 -6.22
C VAL A 35 -6.48 1.62 -7.06
N VAL A 36 -5.68 2.63 -7.32
CA VAL A 36 -4.33 2.48 -7.84
C VAL A 36 -3.40 2.36 -6.64
N ILE A 37 -2.77 1.21 -6.52
CA ILE A 37 -1.66 1.03 -5.58
C ILE A 37 -0.35 1.11 -6.36
N THR A 38 0.69 1.56 -5.67
CA THR A 38 2.07 1.36 -6.12
C THR A 38 2.90 0.85 -4.95
N GLY A 39 3.92 0.07 -5.24
CA GLY A 39 4.96 -0.26 -4.29
C GLY A 39 6.29 -0.15 -5.03
N PRO A 40 7.18 0.78 -4.65
CA PRO A 40 8.42 0.95 -5.38
C PRO A 40 9.11 -0.40 -5.52
N LYS A 41 9.44 -0.76 -6.76
CA LYS A 41 9.85 -2.12 -7.15
C LYS A 41 11.10 -2.57 -6.38
N GLU A 42 11.94 -1.61 -6.03
CA GLU A 42 13.16 -1.78 -5.23
C GLU A 42 12.88 -2.16 -3.76
N VAL A 43 11.72 -1.78 -3.22
CA VAL A 43 11.38 -2.00 -1.81
C VAL A 43 10.46 -3.20 -1.64
N THR A 44 9.30 -3.19 -2.30
CA THR A 44 8.24 -4.18 -2.12
C THR A 44 8.06 -5.09 -3.33
N GLY A 45 8.56 -4.67 -4.50
CA GLY A 45 8.37 -5.39 -5.75
C GLY A 45 6.92 -5.39 -6.25
N VAL A 46 6.08 -4.45 -5.79
CA VAL A 46 4.66 -4.36 -6.19
C VAL A 46 4.48 -3.34 -7.32
N ARG A 47 4.20 -3.81 -8.54
CA ARG A 47 4.02 -2.86 -9.66
C ARG A 47 2.80 -1.97 -9.47
N ARG A 48 2.89 -0.73 -9.95
CA ARG A 48 1.76 0.20 -10.05
C ARG A 48 0.63 -0.46 -10.82
N ARG A 49 -0.50 -0.73 -10.17
CA ARG A 49 -1.65 -1.39 -10.81
C ARG A 49 -2.98 -0.99 -10.17
N LYS A 50 -4.04 -1.09 -10.98
CA LYS A 50 -5.43 -1.04 -10.50
C LYS A 50 -5.76 -2.32 -9.73
N VAL A 51 -6.35 -2.18 -8.55
CA VAL A 51 -6.77 -3.31 -7.72
C VAL A 51 -8.08 -2.99 -7.02
N ASN A 52 -8.83 -4.06 -6.78
CA ASN A 52 -10.06 -4.00 -6.03
C ASN A 52 -9.74 -3.90 -4.53
N ILE A 53 -10.45 -3.03 -3.81
CA ILE A 53 -10.26 -2.79 -2.38
C ILE A 53 -10.51 -4.07 -1.58
N LYS A 54 -11.39 -4.97 -2.06
CA LYS A 54 -11.64 -6.28 -1.43
C LYS A 54 -10.41 -7.19 -1.32
N HIS A 55 -9.36 -6.94 -2.10
CA HIS A 55 -8.14 -7.77 -2.12
C HIS A 55 -6.99 -7.18 -1.30
N ILE A 56 -7.21 -6.02 -0.69
CA ILE A 56 -6.20 -5.26 0.01
C ILE A 56 -6.72 -4.97 1.42
N LYS A 57 -5.85 -5.09 2.42
CA LYS A 57 -6.11 -4.62 3.78
C LYS A 57 -5.45 -3.28 3.99
N ILE A 58 -6.24 -2.24 4.26
CA ILE A 58 -5.72 -0.92 4.59
C ILE A 58 -5.16 -0.97 6.02
N THR A 59 -3.98 -0.41 6.23
CA THR A 59 -3.36 -0.30 7.55
C THR A 59 -3.64 1.08 8.14
N PRO A 60 -3.56 1.26 9.47
CA PRO A 60 -3.73 2.57 10.09
C PRO A 60 -2.60 3.55 9.74
N MET A 61 -1.47 3.05 9.21
CA MET A 61 -0.34 3.87 8.79
C MET A 61 -0.67 4.70 7.55
N LYS A 62 -0.37 6.00 7.64
CA LYS A 62 -0.47 6.96 6.55
C LYS A 62 0.90 7.59 6.33
N ILE A 63 1.26 7.76 5.07
CA ILE A 63 2.34 8.62 4.61
C ILE A 63 1.72 9.82 3.89
N ASP A 64 2.36 10.97 4.00
CA ASP A 64 1.89 12.17 3.33
C ASP A 64 2.57 12.27 1.96
N ILE A 65 1.82 11.92 0.91
CA ILE A 65 2.27 11.97 -0.49
C ILE A 65 1.22 12.71 -1.33
N PRO A 66 1.65 13.41 -2.39
CA PRO A 66 0.72 14.02 -3.32
C PRO A 66 -0.13 12.97 -4.05
N GLU A 67 -1.31 13.40 -4.50
CA GLU A 67 -2.13 12.60 -5.42
C GLU A 67 -1.35 12.37 -6.71
N ASP A 68 -1.14 11.10 -7.07
CA ASP A 68 -0.31 10.71 -8.22
C ASP A 68 1.22 10.84 -8.03
N ALA A 69 1.70 10.78 -6.78
CA ALA A 69 3.14 10.75 -6.48
C ALA A 69 3.94 9.75 -7.34
N SER A 70 5.13 10.17 -7.74
CA SER A 70 6.06 9.33 -8.50
C SER A 70 6.74 8.29 -7.61
N ASP A 71 7.22 7.20 -8.20
CA ASP A 71 7.91 6.14 -7.45
C ASP A 71 9.10 6.68 -6.64
N GLU A 72 9.81 7.69 -7.15
CA GLU A 72 10.94 8.34 -6.46
C GLU A 72 10.53 9.09 -5.18
N GLU A 73 9.44 9.86 -5.23
CA GLU A 73 8.93 10.59 -4.08
C GLU A 73 8.45 9.63 -2.98
N ILE A 74 7.81 8.54 -3.40
CA ILE A 74 7.34 7.50 -2.49
C ILE A 74 8.54 6.83 -1.83
N ILE A 75 9.62 6.55 -2.57
CA ILE A 75 10.87 6.01 -1.99
C ILE A 75 11.46 6.98 -0.98
N LYS A 76 11.53 8.29 -1.30
CA LYS A 76 12.04 9.31 -0.38
C LYS A 76 11.23 9.37 0.90
N LYS A 77 9.90 9.51 0.80
CA LYS A 77 8.99 9.57 1.96
C LYS A 77 9.03 8.29 2.80
N LEU A 78 9.13 7.13 2.15
CA LEU A 78 9.30 5.86 2.85
C LEU A 78 10.64 5.79 3.60
N LYS A 79 11.72 6.33 3.00
CA LYS A 79 13.06 6.43 3.63
C LYS A 79 13.03 7.36 4.83
N GLU A 80 12.44 8.55 4.68
CA GLU A 80 12.33 9.54 5.76
C GLU A 80 11.56 8.99 6.96
N LEU A 81 10.50 8.20 6.72
CA LEU A 81 9.70 7.60 7.78
C LEU A 81 10.31 6.31 8.35
N ASN A 82 11.49 5.89 7.89
CA ASN A 82 12.13 4.61 8.25
C ASN A 82 11.18 3.40 8.10
N LEU A 83 10.23 3.49 7.16
CA LEU A 83 9.24 2.46 6.91
C LEU A 83 9.74 1.42 5.90
N LEU A 84 10.87 1.65 5.22
CA LEU A 84 11.40 0.70 4.24
C LEU A 84 11.61 -0.70 4.80
N ASP A 85 12.16 -0.81 6.02
CA ASP A 85 12.43 -2.09 6.64
C ASP A 85 11.13 -2.87 6.90
N LYS A 86 10.10 -2.19 7.40
CA LYS A 86 8.76 -2.77 7.60
C LYS A 86 8.09 -3.17 6.30
N LEU A 87 8.27 -2.40 5.21
CA LEU A 87 7.69 -2.73 3.91
C LEU A 87 8.45 -3.85 3.17
N LYS A 88 9.76 -3.97 3.38
CA LYS A 88 10.59 -5.06 2.84
C LYS A 88 10.27 -6.40 3.49
N GLU A 89 9.95 -6.39 4.78
CA GLU A 89 9.50 -7.60 5.45
C GLU A 89 8.15 -8.06 4.87
N LYS A 90 8.12 -9.32 4.39
CA LYS A 90 6.86 -9.98 4.12
C LYS A 90 6.07 -10.03 5.42
N VAL A 91 4.81 -9.60 5.37
CA VAL A 91 3.92 -9.75 6.51
C VAL A 91 3.81 -11.23 6.82
N LYS A 92 4.44 -11.67 7.92
CA LYS A 92 4.11 -12.95 8.53
C LYS A 92 2.77 -12.76 9.21
N LEU A 93 1.67 -12.95 8.47
CA LEU A 93 0.39 -13.19 9.13
C LEU A 93 0.55 -14.48 9.93
N LYS A 94 0.85 -14.36 11.22
CA LYS A 94 0.40 -15.36 12.18
C LYS A 94 -1.12 -15.35 12.06
N LYS A 95 -1.70 -16.45 11.62
CA LYS A 95 -3.13 -16.67 11.76
C LYS A 95 -3.38 -16.76 13.26
N GLU A 96 -3.82 -15.68 13.89
CA GLU A 96 -4.75 -15.85 15.01
C GLU A 96 -6.08 -16.19 14.35
N VAL A 97 -6.37 -17.49 14.43
CA VAL A 97 -7.71 -18.03 14.24
C VAL A 97 -8.37 -17.81 15.61
N GLU A 98 -9.35 -16.93 15.66
CA GLU A 98 -10.36 -16.92 16.71
C GLU A 98 -11.71 -16.63 16.07
#